data_AF-A0A6N7Z501-F1
#
_entry.id   AF-A0A6N7Z501-F1
#
_cell.length_a   1.000
_cell.length_b   1.000
_cell.length_c   1.000
_cell.angle_alpha   90.00
_cell.angle_beta   90.00
_cell.angle_gamma   90.00
#
_symmetry.space_group_name_H-M   'P 1'
#
loop_
_entity.id
_entity.type
_entity.pdbx_description
1 polymer ?
#
loop_
_entity_poly.entity_id
_entity_poly.type
_entity_poly.pdbx_seq_one_letter_code
_entity_poly.pdbx_strand_id
1 'polypeptide(L)' 'MIIRDCWYVVAWSDDVTDRPLARTLGTEPIVLYRTADGAVACLRDECSHRAAPLSLGRTLGSHVQCAYHGIEFDRTAGAC' A
#
# COMPACT_ATOMS: atom_id res chain seq x y z
N MET A 1 -12.96 10.98 -11.26
CA MET A 1 -12.15 10.78 -12.49
C MET A 1 -10.95 11.70 -12.41
N ILE A 2 -9.74 11.17 -12.54
CA ILE A 2 -8.48 11.94 -12.56
C ILE A 2 -7.79 11.81 -13.93
N ILE A 3 -6.90 12.74 -14.26
CA ILE A 3 -6.07 12.64 -15.47
C ILE A 3 -4.99 11.57 -15.19
N ARG A 4 -4.94 10.53 -16.02
CA ARG A 4 -3.94 9.45 -15.89
C ARG A 4 -2.57 9.92 -16.39
N ASP A 5 -1.53 9.16 -16.07
CA ASP A 5 -0.15 9.40 -16.51
C ASP A 5 0.41 10.77 -16.08
N CYS A 6 0.02 11.19 -14.87
CA CYS A 6 0.45 12.42 -14.22
C CYS A 6 0.85 12.15 -12.77
N TRP A 7 1.71 13.00 -12.20
CA TRP A 7 2.10 12.94 -10.80
C TRP A 7 1.05 13.59 -9.89
N TYR A 8 0.71 12.90 -8.80
CA TYR A 8 -0.21 13.39 -7.77
C TYR A 8 0.41 13.22 -6.38
N VAL A 9 0.22 14.22 -5.52
CA VAL A 9 0.55 14.10 -4.10
C VAL A 9 -0.58 13.33 -3.40
N VAL A 10 -0.23 12.25 -2.68
CA VAL A 10 -1.19 11.39 -1.96
C VAL A 10 -0.98 11.35 -0.44
N ALA A 11 0.18 11.81 0.04
CA ALA A 11 0.52 11.92 1.46
C ALA A 11 1.75 12.81 1.67
N TRP A 12 1.92 13.33 2.89
CA TRP A 12 3.21 13.87 3.35
C TRP A 12 4.15 12.71 3.72
N SER A 13 5.46 12.96 3.71
CA SER A 13 6.43 11.92 4.10
C SER A 13 6.18 11.40 5.53
N ASP A 14 5.83 12.30 6.46
CA ASP A 14 5.62 11.96 7.87
C ASP A 14 4.31 11.21 8.13
N ASP A 15 3.36 11.27 7.19
CA ASP A 15 2.14 10.46 7.25
C ASP A 15 2.43 8.98 6.96
N VAL A 16 3.49 8.70 6.19
CA VAL A 16 3.83 7.34 5.74
C VAL A 16 4.83 6.71 6.71
N THR A 17 4.32 5.86 7.59
CA THR A 17 5.10 5.07 8.55
C THR A 17 5.10 3.58 8.18
N ASP A 18 5.64 2.73 9.05
CA ASP A 18 5.53 1.27 8.99
C ASP A 18 4.10 0.75 9.22
N ARG A 19 3.14 1.63 9.51
CA ARG A 19 1.72 1.30 9.56
C ARG A 19 1.09 1.61 8.20
N PRO A 20 0.47 0.62 7.53
CA PRO A 20 -0.21 0.84 6.26
C PRO A 20 -1.24 1.97 6.33
N LEU A 21 -1.14 2.91 5.39
CA LEU A 21 -1.95 4.10 5.28
C LEU A 21 -2.87 3.99 4.05
N ALA A 22 -4.17 3.91 4.29
CA ALA A 22 -5.17 3.93 3.22
C ALA A 22 -5.32 5.35 2.62
N ARG A 23 -5.41 5.42 1.29
CA ARG A 23 -5.80 6.60 0.52
C ARG A 23 -6.65 6.20 -0.67
N THR A 24 -7.31 7.19 -1.28
CA THR A 24 -8.02 7.00 -2.55
C THR A 24 -7.55 8.07 -3.52
N LEU A 25 -6.98 7.63 -4.66
CA LEU A 25 -6.59 8.51 -5.75
C LEU A 25 -7.67 8.46 -6.83
N GLY A 26 -8.55 9.46 -6.83
CA GLY A 26 -9.74 9.45 -7.67
C GLY A 26 -10.73 8.37 -7.23
N THR A 27 -10.70 7.22 -7.90
CA THR A 27 -11.52 6.03 -7.57
C THR A 27 -10.68 4.81 -7.22
N GLU A 28 -9.35 4.92 -7.31
CA GLU A 28 -8.43 3.80 -7.05
C GLU A 28 -8.06 3.79 -5.56
N PRO A 29 -8.41 2.73 -4.80
CA PRO A 29 -7.96 2.59 -3.43
C PRO A 29 -6.49 2.17 -3.44
N ILE A 30 -5.66 2.90 -2.69
CA ILE A 30 -4.22 2.65 -2.59
C ILE A 30 -3.79 2.57 -1.13
N VAL A 31 -2.75 1.77 -0.88
CA VAL A 31 -2.10 1.65 0.42
C VAL A 31 -0.67 2.14 0.30
N LEU A 32 -0.28 3.00 1.23
CA LEU A 32 1.09 3.50 1.37
C LEU A 32 1.71 2.91 2.62
N TYR A 33 2.96 2.52 2.57
CA TYR A 33 3.70 2.11 3.78
C TYR A 33 5.20 2.37 3.60
N ARG A 34 5.89 2.52 4.73
CA ARG A 34 7.34 2.66 4.80
C ARG A 34 7.96 1.34 5.22
N THR A 35 8.95 0.88 4.47
CA THR A 35 9.67 -0.35 4.75
C THR A 35 10.78 -0.11 5.77
N ALA A 36 11.33 -1.20 6.32
CA ALA A 36 12.35 -1.13 7.36
C ALA A 36 13.65 -0.42 6.91
N ASP A 37 13.94 -0.42 5.61
CA ASP A 37 15.06 0.32 4.98
C ASP A 37 14.72 1.79 4.68
N GLY A 38 13.52 2.25 5.05
CA GLY A 38 13.06 3.63 4.89
C GLY A 38 12.39 3.94 3.55
N ALA A 39 12.35 2.99 2.61
CA ALA A 39 11.70 3.19 1.32
C ALA A 39 10.18 3.28 1.46
N VAL A 40 9.54 4.02 0.54
CA VAL A 40 8.08 4.14 0.47
C VAL A 40 7.55 3.23 -0.61
N ALA A 41 6.50 2.48 -0.30
CA ALA A 41 5.79 1.61 -1.21
C ALA A 41 4.36 2.12 -1.42
N CYS A 42 3.81 1.87 -2.61
CA CYS A 42 2.42 2.17 -2.94
C CYS A 42 1.85 0.97 -3.72
N LEU A 43 0.82 0.35 -3.20
CA LEU A 43 0.10 -0.75 -3.86
C LEU A 43 -1.39 -0.39 -3.96
N ARG A 44 -2.14 -1.14 -4.76
CA ARG A 44 -3.62 -1.10 -4.67
C ARG A 44 -4.02 -1.62 -3.29
N ASP A 45 -4.96 -0.98 -2.62
CA ASP A 45 -5.42 -1.39 -1.28
C ASP A 45 -6.40 -2.57 -1.37
N GLU A 46 -5.96 -3.65 -2.02
CA GLU A 46 -6.80 -4.79 -2.36
C GLU A 46 -5.93 -6.07 -2.46
N CYS A 47 -6.15 -7.01 -1.55
CA CYS A 47 -5.49 -8.31 -1.59
C CYS A 47 -5.99 -9.15 -2.78
N SER A 48 -5.09 -9.67 -3.60
CA SER A 48 -5.41 -10.48 -4.78
C SER A 48 -6.20 -11.77 -4.51
N HIS A 49 -6.25 -12.24 -3.26
CA HIS A 49 -7.02 -13.43 -2.89
C HIS A 49 -8.53 -13.17 -2.77
N ARG A 50 -8.94 -12.18 -1.95
CA ARG A 50 -10.37 -11.88 -1.67
C ARG A 50 -10.66 -10.40 -1.45
N ALA A 51 -9.87 -9.52 -2.07
CA ALA A 51 -10.04 -8.08 -2.03
C ALA A 51 -10.05 -7.43 -0.64
N ALA A 52 -9.50 -8.11 0.38
CA ALA A 52 -9.34 -7.50 1.70
C ALA A 52 -8.39 -6.29 1.60
N PRO A 53 -8.70 -5.16 2.26
CA PRO A 53 -7.81 -4.01 2.26
C PRO A 53 -6.47 -4.36 2.93
N LEU A 54 -5.38 -4.13 2.22
CA LEU A 54 -4.02 -4.32 2.72
C LEU A 54 -3.67 -3.29 3.81
N SER A 55 -4.35 -2.15 3.82
CA SER A 55 -4.25 -1.10 4.84
C SER A 55 -4.69 -1.55 6.23
N LEU A 56 -5.49 -2.62 6.33
CA LEU A 56 -5.83 -3.26 7.60
C LEU A 56 -4.75 -4.23 8.09
N GLY A 57 -3.76 -4.50 7.24
CA GLY A 57 -2.62 -5.37 7.49
C GLY A 57 -1.51 -4.74 8.33
N ARG A 58 -0.29 -5.27 8.15
CA ARG A 58 0.93 -4.76 8.79
C ARG A 58 2.12 -4.85 7.84
N THR A 59 3.10 -3.96 8.01
CA THR A 59 4.37 -4.06 7.29
C THR A 59 5.29 -5.08 7.97
N LEU A 60 5.93 -5.92 7.16
CA LEU A 60 6.91 -6.92 7.58
C LEU A 60 8.18 -6.76 6.73
N GLY A 61 9.17 -6.02 7.26
CA GLY A 61 10.40 -5.71 6.54
C GLY A 61 10.11 -4.88 5.28
N SER A 62 10.21 -5.51 4.11
CA SER A 62 9.89 -4.92 2.81
C SER A 62 8.50 -5.26 2.28
N HIS A 63 7.72 -6.07 3.00
CA HIS A 63 6.42 -6.57 2.55
C HIS A 63 5.27 -5.92 3.33
N VAL A 64 4.06 -5.95 2.75
CA VAL A 64 2.81 -5.74 3.50
C VAL A 64 2.06 -7.07 3.61
N GLN A 65 1.71 -7.46 4.84
CA GLN A 65 0.94 -8.67 5.10
C GLN A 65 -0.55 -8.32 5.23
N CYS A 66 -1.38 -9.00 4.43
CA CYS A 66 -2.83 -8.91 4.49
C CYS A 66 -3.37 -9.45 5.83
N ALA A 67 -4.23 -8.68 6.49
CA ALA A 67 -4.82 -9.06 7.78
C ALA A 67 -5.81 -10.24 7.70
N TYR A 68 -6.27 -10.62 6.50
CA TYR A 68 -7.29 -11.66 6.39
C TYR A 68 -6.68 -13.07 6.46
N HIS A 69 -5.71 -13.38 5.59
CA HIS A 69 -5.13 -14.73 5.49
C HIS A 69 -3.59 -14.72 5.52
N GLY A 70 -2.96 -13.59 5.83
CA GLY A 70 -1.51 -13.51 6.01
C GLY A 70 -0.69 -13.52 4.72
N ILE A 71 -1.30 -13.34 3.54
CA ILE A 71 -0.56 -13.20 2.29
C ILE A 71 0.30 -11.94 2.35
N GLU A 72 1.58 -12.08 2.01
CA GLU A 72 2.56 -10.99 1.99
C GLU A 72 2.74 -10.51 0.56
N PHE A 73 2.94 -9.21 0.38
CA PHE A 73 3.15 -8.60 -0.93
C PHE A 73 4.42 -7.77 -0.92
N ASP A 74 5.29 -7.95 -1.92
CA ASP A 74 6.53 -7.20 -2.04
C ASP A 74 6.28 -5.73 -2.45
N ARG A 75 7.17 -4.83 -2.02
CA ARG A 75 7.06 -3.37 -2.25
C ARG A 75 7.22 -2.89 -3.69
N THR A 76 7.71 -3.73 -4.58
CA THR A 76 8.22 -3.36 -5.92
C THR A 76 7.22 -3.71 -6.99
N ALA A 77 6.77 -4.96 -7.02
CA ALA A 77 5.81 -5.47 -8.00
C ALA A 77 4.47 -5.88 -7.37
N GLY A 78 4.39 -5.94 -6.04
CA GLY A 78 3.24 -6.52 -5.37
C GLY A 78 3.10 -8.02 -5.62
N ALA A 79 4.22 -8.72 -5.87
CA ALA A 79 4.23 -10.18 -5.94
C ALA A 79 4.00 -10.77 -4.55
N CYS A 80 3.26 -11.88 -4.53
CA CYS A 80 3.04 -12.71 -3.35
C CYS A 80 4.23 -13.64 -3.11
#